data_AF-A0A9Q3H7C6-F1
#
_entry.id   AF-A0A9Q3H7C6-F1
#
_cell.length_a   1.000
_cell.length_b   1.000
_cell.length_c   1.000
_cell.angle_alpha   90.00
_cell.angle_beta   90.00
_cell.angle_gamma   90.00
#
_symmetry.space_group_name_H-M   'P 1'
#
loop_
_entity.id
_entity.type
_entity.pdbx_description
1 polymer ?
#
loop_
_entity_poly.entity_id
_entity_poly.type
_entity_poly.pdbx_seq_one_letter_code
_entity_poly.pdbx_strand_id
1 'polypeptide(L)'
;MGLGKTIQAIALIVTSNKQLIKNPKCSTPTIIICPPCLITNWKSEIFKHAQAGALQAKIYHGPTCHSLCKANILKCNIIITSYNNITQEFKKPKPLHHSLSKSIGIV
;
A
#
# COMPACT_ATOMS: atom_id res chain seq x y z
N MET A 1 24.60 -5.17 1.93
CA MET A 1 25.30 -4.39 0.88
C MET A 1 24.97 -2.90 1.01
N GLY A 2 25.96 -2.07 1.39
CA GLY A 2 25.81 -0.68 1.84
C GLY A 2 25.70 0.40 0.76
N LEU A 3 25.24 0.09 -0.45
CA LEU A 3 25.12 1.05 -1.57
C LEU A 3 23.90 2.00 -1.45
N GLY A 4 23.22 2.03 -0.32
CA GLY A 4 22.07 2.93 -0.13
C GLY A 4 20.84 2.62 -0.99
N LYS A 5 20.61 1.37 -1.38
CA LYS A 5 19.43 1.01 -2.21
C LYS A 5 18.09 1.43 -1.59
N THR A 6 17.98 1.33 -0.27
CA THR A 6 16.78 1.74 0.47
C THR A 6 16.53 3.24 0.33
N ILE A 7 17.56 4.07 0.54
CA ILE A 7 17.43 5.53 0.41
C ILE A 7 17.16 5.94 -1.04
N GLN A 8 17.77 5.28 -2.02
CA GLN A 8 17.47 5.49 -3.45
C GLN A 8 16.00 5.20 -3.77
N ALA A 9 15.46 4.09 -3.26
CA ALA A 9 14.04 3.75 -3.44
C ALA A 9 13.12 4.79 -2.76
N ILE A 10 13.44 5.23 -1.54
CA ILE A 10 12.68 6.26 -0.84
C ILE A 10 12.70 7.58 -1.63
N ALA A 11 13.87 8.00 -2.15
CA ALA A 11 14.02 9.21 -2.95
C ALA A 11 13.17 9.16 -4.24
N LEU A 12 13.11 7.99 -4.89
CA LEU A 12 12.25 7.76 -6.04
C LEU A 12 10.78 7.95 -5.67
N ILE A 13 10.31 7.32 -4.58
CA ILE A 13 8.91 7.40 -4.14
C ILE A 13 8.50 8.83 -3.81
N VAL A 14 9.36 9.59 -3.12
CA VAL A 14 9.11 11.01 -2.82
C VAL A 14 8.97 11.83 -4.10
N THR A 15 9.86 11.60 -5.07
CA THR A 15 9.83 12.32 -6.37
C THR A 15 8.57 12.02 -7.15
N SER A 16 8.18 10.74 -7.24
CA SER A 16 6.94 10.32 -7.91
C SER A 16 5.70 10.88 -7.21
N ASN A 17 5.66 10.90 -5.87
CA ASN A 17 4.51 11.45 -5.14
C ASN A 17 4.31 12.95 -5.41
N LYS A 18 5.40 13.74 -5.44
CA LYS A 18 5.34 15.17 -5.80
C LYS A 18 4.78 15.40 -7.21
N GLN A 19 5.07 14.51 -8.16
CA GLN A 19 4.48 14.57 -9.50
C GLN A 19 2.98 14.25 -9.47
N LEU A 20 2.53 13.32 -8.62
CA LEU A 20 1.11 13.00 -8.44
C LEU A 20 0.32 14.13 -7.76
N ILE A 21 0.93 14.91 -6.86
CA ILE A 21 0.28 16.10 -6.28
C ILE A 21 -0.03 17.15 -7.36
N LYS A 22 0.82 17.28 -8.39
CA LYS A 22 0.56 18.17 -9.53
C LYS A 22 -0.56 17.67 -10.44
N ASN A 23 -0.90 16.37 -10.39
CA ASN A 23 -1.91 15.75 -11.24
C ASN A 23 -2.80 14.78 -10.43
N PRO A 24 -3.82 15.29 -9.71
CA PRO A 24 -4.56 14.55 -8.68
C PRO A 24 -5.45 13.41 -9.21
N LYS A 25 -5.54 13.21 -10.54
CA LYS A 25 -6.35 12.15 -11.15
C LYS A 25 -5.77 10.73 -10.94
N CYS A 26 -4.52 10.60 -10.46
CA CYS A 26 -3.82 9.31 -10.36
C CYS A 26 -3.06 9.09 -9.03
N SER A 27 -3.55 9.60 -7.89
CA SER A 27 -2.89 9.37 -6.59
C SER A 27 -3.11 7.94 -6.06
N THR A 28 -2.45 6.97 -6.69
CA THR A 28 -2.38 5.59 -6.19
C THR A 28 -1.19 5.44 -5.22
N PRO A 29 -1.33 4.72 -4.10
CA PRO A 29 -0.24 4.50 -3.16
C PRO A 29 0.83 3.58 -3.75
N THR A 30 2.07 3.77 -3.32
CA THR A 30 3.18 2.84 -3.61
C THR A 30 3.14 1.67 -2.63
N ILE A 31 3.31 0.45 -3.14
CA ILE A 31 3.36 -0.77 -2.32
C ILE A 31 4.80 -1.27 -2.24
N ILE A 32 5.28 -1.48 -1.01
CA ILE A 32 6.58 -2.10 -0.72
C ILE A 32 6.32 -3.51 -0.20
N ILE A 33 6.82 -4.51 -0.91
CA ILE A 33 6.72 -5.92 -0.54
C ILE A 33 8.09 -6.38 -0.06
N CYS A 34 8.17 -6.92 1.15
CA CYS A 34 9.44 -7.34 1.74
C CYS A 34 9.29 -8.54 2.69
N PRO A 35 10.38 -9.23 3.05
CA PRO A 35 10.37 -10.19 4.15
C PRO A 35 9.86 -9.56 5.45
N PRO A 36 9.12 -10.29 6.31
CA PRO A 36 8.54 -9.75 7.55
C PRO A 36 9.55 -9.03 8.45
N CYS A 37 10.78 -9.54 8.55
CA CYS A 37 11.85 -8.94 9.35
C CYS A 37 12.30 -7.55 8.87
N LEU A 38 12.00 -7.17 7.62
CA LEU A 38 12.39 -5.86 7.05
C LEU A 38 11.28 -4.82 7.16
N ILE A 39 10.06 -5.17 7.56
CA ILE A 39 8.91 -4.25 7.60
C ILE A 39 9.19 -3.06 8.52
N THR A 40 9.68 -3.33 9.73
CA THR A 40 10.02 -2.30 10.70
C THR A 40 11.20 -1.46 10.24
N ASN A 41 12.19 -2.09 9.60
CA ASN A 41 13.35 -1.41 9.04
C ASN A 41 12.94 -0.41 7.93
N TRP A 42 12.08 -0.83 7.00
CA TRP A 42 11.53 0.07 5.97
C TRP A 42 10.78 1.26 6.58
N LYS A 43 9.95 1.02 7.60
CA LYS A 43 9.25 2.11 8.29
C LYS A 43 10.23 3.10 8.93
N SER A 44 11.29 2.60 9.58
CA SER A 44 12.31 3.45 10.21
C SER A 44 13.09 4.27 9.17
N GLU A 45 13.53 3.65 8.08
CA GLU A 45 14.27 4.33 7.01
C GLU A 45 13.42 5.39 6.31
N ILE A 46 12.13 5.13 6.07
CA ILE A 46 11.20 6.14 5.53
C ILE A 46 11.08 7.31 6.50
N PHE A 47 10.88 7.06 7.79
CA PHE A 47 10.77 8.12 8.80
C PHE A 47 12.06 8.94 8.94
N LYS A 48 13.21 8.29 8.79
CA LYS A 48 14.53 8.91 8.90
C LYS A 48 14.88 9.77 7.68
N HIS A 49 14.49 9.35 6.48
CA HIS A 49 14.94 9.97 5.22
C HIS A 49 13.87 10.81 4.52
N ALA A 50 12.59 10.66 4.86
CA ALA A 50 11.53 11.52 4.35
C ALA A 50 11.30 12.72 5.27
N GLN A 51 11.01 13.88 4.69
CA GLN A 51 10.58 15.05 5.45
C GLN A 51 9.28 14.74 6.21
N ALA A 52 9.16 15.26 7.44
CA ALA A 52 7.96 15.12 8.24
C ALA A 52 6.71 15.56 7.45
N GLY A 53 5.72 14.66 7.34
CA GLY A 53 4.48 14.90 6.59
C GLY A 53 4.57 14.69 5.07
N ALA A 54 5.75 14.43 4.50
CA ALA A 54 5.89 14.21 3.06
C ALA A 54 5.39 12.83 2.60
N LEU A 55 5.45 11.82 3.48
CA LEU A 55 4.99 10.46 3.18
C LEU A 55 4.24 9.88 4.37
N GLN A 56 3.04 9.37 4.14
CA GLN A 56 2.31 8.54 5.09
C GLN A 56 2.47 7.06 4.76
N ALA A 57 3.29 6.37 5.55
CA ALA A 57 3.54 4.94 5.44
C ALA A 57 2.68 4.12 6.41
N LYS A 58 1.98 3.11 5.89
CA LYS A 58 1.15 2.20 6.68
C LYS A 58 1.66 0.77 6.56
N ILE A 59 1.84 0.11 7.70
CA ILE A 59 2.18 -1.30 7.74
C ILE A 59 0.90 -2.12 7.58
N TYR A 60 0.93 -3.05 6.63
CA TYR A 60 -0.11 -4.02 6.36
C TYR A 60 0.47 -5.43 6.51
N HIS A 61 0.51 -5.89 7.76
CA HIS A 61 1.02 -7.20 8.13
C HIS A 61 0.38 -7.69 9.43
N GLY A 62 0.08 -8.98 9.53
CA GLY A 62 -0.50 -9.59 10.74
C GLY A 62 -2.03 -9.54 10.81
N PRO A 63 -2.64 -9.87 11.98
CA PRO A 63 -4.10 -10.03 12.14
C PRO A 63 -4.91 -8.75 11.91
N THR A 64 -4.28 -7.58 11.94
CA THR A 64 -4.89 -6.29 11.56
C THR A 64 -5.10 -6.16 10.04
N CYS A 65 -4.70 -7.16 9.25
CA CYS A 65 -4.87 -7.15 7.79
C CYS A 65 -6.32 -7.30 7.31
N HIS A 66 -7.27 -7.65 8.19
CA HIS A 66 -8.63 -7.94 7.74
C HIS A 66 -9.42 -6.74 7.16
N SER A 67 -8.87 -5.52 7.19
CA SER A 67 -9.57 -4.29 6.77
C SER A 67 -8.75 -3.40 5.82
N LEU A 68 -8.33 -3.92 4.66
CA LEU A 68 -8.01 -3.04 3.52
C LEU A 68 -9.30 -2.56 2.85
N CYS A 69 -9.97 -1.61 3.50
CA CYS A 69 -10.97 -0.83 2.80
C CYS A 69 -10.27 0.04 1.75
N LYS A 70 -10.82 0.12 0.53
CA LYS A 70 -10.33 1.01 -0.54
C LYS A 70 -10.14 2.45 -0.04
N ALA A 71 -11.04 2.92 0.83
CA ALA A 71 -10.94 4.22 1.48
C ALA A 71 -9.69 4.40 2.36
N ASN A 72 -9.21 3.33 3.01
CA ASN A 72 -8.00 3.38 3.85
C ASN A 72 -6.73 3.35 3.01
N ILE A 73 -6.74 2.64 1.88
CA ILE A 73 -5.62 2.57 0.93
C ILE A 73 -5.37 3.94 0.30
N LEU A 74 -6.44 4.61 -0.13
CA LEU A 74 -6.35 5.91 -0.82
C LEU A 74 -5.92 7.07 0.09
N LYS A 75 -5.95 6.88 1.41
CA LYS A 75 -5.49 7.89 2.39
C LYS A 75 -3.99 7.82 2.65
N CYS A 76 -3.31 6.77 2.19
CA CYS A 76 -1.88 6.57 2.45
C CYS A 76 -1.06 6.81 1.17
N ASN A 77 0.22 7.10 1.35
CA ASN A 77 1.16 7.21 0.22
C ASN A 77 1.95 5.93 0.02
N ILE A 78 2.25 5.22 1.11
CA ILE A 78 3.04 3.99 1.10
C ILE A 78 2.33 2.91 1.91
N ILE A 79 2.27 1.70 1.36
CA ILE A 79 1.82 0.50 2.05
C ILE A 79 2.99 -0.49 2.10
N ILE A 80 3.34 -0.95 3.31
CA ILE A 80 4.41 -1.93 3.52
C ILE A 80 3.78 -3.25 3.90
N THR A 81 4.04 -4.31 3.14
CA THR A 81 3.48 -5.64 3.39
C THR A 81 4.50 -6.75 3.12
N SER A 82 4.12 -7.99 3.42
CA SER A 82 4.94 -9.17 3.16
C SER A 82 4.40 -10.02 2.02
N TYR A 83 5.30 -10.79 1.41
CA TYR A 83 4.95 -11.76 0.37
C TYR A 83 3.84 -12.71 0.83
N ASN A 84 3.98 -13.31 2.02
CA ASN A 84 2.97 -14.22 2.57
C ASN A 84 1.59 -13.58 2.66
N ASN A 85 1.53 -12.31 3.05
CA ASN A 85 0.26 -11.61 3.22
C ASN A 85 -0.43 -11.36 1.87
N ILE A 86 0.34 -10.99 0.84
CA ILE A 86 -0.18 -10.86 -0.54
C ILE A 86 -0.66 -12.20 -1.07
N THR A 87 0.10 -13.27 -0.84
CA THR A 87 -0.31 -14.62 -1.29
C THR A 87 -1.61 -15.06 -0.61
N GLN A 88 -1.79 -14.78 0.68
CA GLN A 88 -3.03 -15.07 1.38
C GLN A 88 -4.20 -14.23 0.83
N GLU A 89 -3.98 -12.94 0.59
CA GLU A 89 -5.01 -12.06 0.03
C GLU A 89 -5.43 -12.49 -1.38
N PHE A 90 -4.48 -12.92 -2.20
CA PHE A 90 -4.75 -13.42 -3.56
C PHE A 90 -5.57 -14.72 -3.57
N LYS A 91 -5.42 -15.57 -2.54
CA LYS A 91 -6.19 -16.81 -2.39
C LYS A 91 -7.61 -16.58 -1.88
N LYS A 92 -7.93 -15.41 -1.32
CA LYS A 92 -9.28 -15.12 -0.85
C LYS A 92 -10.22 -15.01 -2.06
N PRO A 93 -11.36 -15.72 -2.06
CA PRO A 93 -12.36 -15.54 -3.10
C PRO A 93 -12.83 -14.08 -3.07
N LYS A 94 -12.80 -13.42 -4.23
CA LYS A 94 -13.41 -12.07 -4.35
C LYS A 94 -14.88 -12.21 -3.95
N PRO A 95 -15.40 -11.38 -3.03
CA PRO A 95 -16.85 -11.34 -2.85
C PRO A 95 -17.44 -10.98 -4.22
N LEU A 96 -18.20 -11.92 -4.79
CA LEU A 96 -18.97 -11.69 -5.99
C LEU A 96 -19.79 -10.43 -5.72
N HIS A 97 -19.54 -9.38 -6.48
CA HIS A 97 -20.31 -8.15 -6.39
C HIS A 97 -21.77 -8.53 -6.70
N HIS A 98 -22.58 -8.68 -5.64
CA HIS A 98 -23.99 -9.02 -5.70
C HIS A 98 -24.78 -7.81 -6.23
N SER A 99 -24.57 -7.51 -7.51
CA SER A 99 -25.29 -6.47 -8.25
C SER A 99 -25.97 -7.05 -9.50
N LEU A 100 -26.38 -8.33 -9.44
CA LEU A 100 -27.17 -8.97 -10.50
C LEU A 100 -28.48 -9.63 -10.02
N SER A 101 -28.85 -9.53 -8.73
CA SER A 101 -30.16 -10.06 -8.26
C SER A 101 -31.30 -9.04 -8.29
N LYS A 102 -31.07 -7.76 -8.60
CA LYS A 102 -32.14 -6.73 -8.67
C LYS A 102 -32.65 -6.41 -10.07
N SER A 103 -32.25 -7.14 -11.11
CA SER A 103 -32.67 -6.85 -12.49
C SER A 103 -33.32 -7.99 -13.26
N ILE A 104 -33.65 -9.11 -12.60
CA ILE A 104 -34.48 -10.16 -13.20
C ILE A 104 -35.72 -10.29 -12.33
N GLY A 105 -36.76 -9.54 -12.69
CA GLY A 105 -38.11 -9.84 -12.27
C GLY A 105 -38.53 -11.16 -12.91
N ILE A 106 -38.77 -12.17 -12.08
CA ILE A 106 -39.60 -13.32 -12.43
C ILE A 106 -40.46 -13.60 -11.20
N VAL A 107 -41.71 -13.16 -11.32
CA VAL A 107 -42.96 -13.48 -10.59
C VAL A 107 -42.98 -13.25 -9.09
#